data_AF-A0A954NT23-F1
#
_entry.id   AF-A0A954NT23-F1
#
_cell.length_a   1.000
_cell.length_b   1.000
_cell.length_c   1.000
_cell.angle_alpha   90.00
_cell.angle_beta   90.00
_cell.angle_gamma   90.00
#
_symmetry.space_group_name_H-M   'P 1'
#
loop_
_entity.id
_entity.type
_entity.pdbx_description
1 polymer ?
#
loop_
_entity_poly.entity_id
_entity_poly.type
_entity_poly.pdbx_seq_one_letter_code
_entity_poly.pdbx_strand_id
1 'polypeptide(L)'
;MSSAVPIFAPASPEAQAIYDLFVQVLLISAGIFVIVSGLIGAALVKFHAREEQPAQDFGSHKKEIAWMVGPVIIVLWIGAISAKLVLTLNAAPPMYSASEEASDDTVDLIVTGHQ
;
A
#
# COMPACT_ATOMS: atom_id res chain seq x y z
N MET A 1 -17.84 -20.13 5.46
CA MET A 1 -17.83 -19.20 6.61
C MET A 1 -17.38 -17.85 6.10
N SER A 2 -18.26 -16.84 6.05
CA SER A 2 -17.87 -15.49 5.64
C SER A 2 -16.85 -14.93 6.63
N SER A 3 -15.70 -14.49 6.17
CA SER A 3 -14.75 -13.77 7.02
C SER A 3 -15.35 -12.41 7.40
N ALA A 4 -15.22 -12.03 8.68
CA ALA A 4 -15.69 -10.73 9.16
C ALA A 4 -14.93 -9.56 8.50
N VAL A 5 -13.75 -9.84 7.93
CA VAL A 5 -12.93 -8.89 7.20
C VAL A 5 -12.50 -9.52 5.87
N PRO A 6 -13.22 -9.24 4.77
CA PRO A 6 -13.05 -9.95 3.49
C PRO A 6 -11.71 -9.71 2.81
N ILE A 7 -11.02 -8.60 3.14
CA ILE A 7 -9.72 -8.29 2.54
C ILE A 7 -8.62 -9.31 2.88
N PHE A 8 -8.75 -10.06 3.98
CA PHE A 8 -7.80 -11.11 4.36
C PHE A 8 -8.12 -12.50 3.75
N ALA A 9 -9.14 -12.59 2.91
CA ALA A 9 -9.56 -13.85 2.27
C ALA A 9 -9.82 -13.62 0.77
N PRO A 10 -8.75 -13.42 -0.05
CA PRO A 10 -8.89 -13.21 -1.48
C PRO A 10 -9.50 -14.44 -2.16
N ALA A 11 -10.55 -14.21 -2.97
CA ALA A 11 -11.33 -15.27 -3.63
C ALA A 11 -11.08 -15.37 -5.15
N SER A 12 -10.23 -14.51 -5.71
CA SER A 12 -9.88 -14.49 -7.13
C SER A 12 -8.43 -14.00 -7.31
N PRO A 13 -7.79 -14.25 -8.48
CA PRO A 13 -6.46 -13.72 -8.76
C PRO A 13 -6.39 -12.19 -8.64
N GLU A 14 -7.46 -11.49 -9.04
CA GLU A 14 -7.60 -10.04 -8.90
C GLU A 14 -7.63 -9.61 -7.43
N ALA A 15 -8.43 -10.31 -6.61
CA ALA A 15 -8.49 -10.06 -5.19
C ALA A 15 -7.14 -10.33 -4.49
N GLN A 16 -6.37 -11.32 -4.96
CA GLN A 16 -5.03 -11.61 -4.45
C GLN A 16 -4.07 -10.44 -4.74
N ALA A 17 -4.11 -9.88 -5.95
CA ALA A 17 -3.25 -8.75 -6.31
C ALA A 17 -3.56 -7.49 -5.48
N ILE A 18 -4.84 -7.23 -5.18
CA ILE A 18 -5.26 -6.16 -4.28
C ILE A 18 -4.77 -6.41 -2.84
N TYR A 19 -4.90 -7.65 -2.37
CA TYR A 19 -4.42 -8.05 -1.04
C TYR A 19 -2.91 -7.83 -0.89
N ASP A 20 -2.12 -8.22 -1.90
CA ASP A 20 -0.66 -8.07 -1.86
C ASP A 20 -0.25 -6.58 -1.79
N LEU A 21 -0.90 -5.71 -2.57
CA LEU A 21 -0.71 -4.27 -2.48
C LEU A 21 -1.10 -3.72 -1.11
N PHE A 22 -2.25 -4.15 -0.57
CA PHE A 22 -2.73 -3.73 0.74
C PHE A 22 -1.72 -4.09 1.84
N VAL A 23 -1.25 -5.33 1.87
CA VAL A 23 -0.27 -5.79 2.86
C VAL A 23 1.03 -5.00 2.75
N GLN A 24 1.50 -4.75 1.53
CA GLN A 24 2.71 -3.96 1.32
C GLN A 24 2.58 -2.52 1.87
N VAL A 25 1.48 -1.83 1.54
CA VAL A 25 1.21 -0.49 2.07
C VAL A 25 1.08 -0.51 3.59
N LEU A 26 0.34 -1.48 4.14
CA LEU A 26 0.16 -1.63 5.58
C LEU A 26 1.49 -1.79 6.31
N LEU A 27 2.40 -2.64 5.81
CA LEU A 27 3.71 -2.87 6.40
C LEU A 27 4.59 -1.61 6.35
N ILE A 28 4.58 -0.89 5.23
CA ILE A 28 5.31 0.38 5.09
C ILE A 28 4.77 1.42 6.08
N SER A 29 3.44 1.58 6.15
CA SER A 29 2.80 2.50 7.08
C SER A 29 3.09 2.14 8.53
N ALA A 30 3.02 0.86 8.88
CA ALA A 30 3.37 0.37 10.22
C ALA A 30 4.84 0.66 10.56
N GLY A 31 5.76 0.45 9.63
CA GLY A 31 7.18 0.77 9.81
C GLY A 31 7.41 2.27 10.07
N ILE A 32 6.79 3.14 9.26
CA ILE A 32 6.86 4.60 9.45
C ILE A 32 6.29 4.98 10.83
N PHE A 33 5.12 4.44 11.18
CA PHE A 33 4.48 4.70 12.46
C PHE A 33 5.39 4.32 13.63
N VAL A 34 5.96 3.12 13.62
CA VAL A 34 6.89 2.67 14.68
C VAL A 34 8.11 3.58 14.79
N ILE A 35 8.69 4.01 13.67
CA ILE A 35 9.84 4.92 13.67
C ILE A 35 9.45 6.27 14.28
N VAL A 36 8.37 6.89 13.82
CA VAL A 36 7.94 8.22 14.28
C VAL A 36 7.52 8.16 15.75
N SER A 37 6.66 7.21 16.13
CA SER A 37 6.24 7.02 17.52
C SER A 37 7.41 6.68 18.43
N GLY A 38 8.39 5.89 17.95
CA GLY A 38 9.61 5.58 18.68
C GLY A 38 10.50 6.81 18.90
N LEU A 39 10.71 7.63 17.87
CA LEU A 39 11.48 8.88 17.98
C LEU A 39 10.82 9.87 18.95
N ILE A 40 9.49 10.02 18.86
CA ILE A 40 8.72 10.88 19.77
C ILE A 40 8.81 10.32 21.20
N GLY A 41 8.55 9.03 21.40
CA GLY A 41 8.62 8.38 22.70
C GLY A 41 10.01 8.50 23.34
N ALA A 42 11.07 8.28 22.55
CA ALA A 42 12.44 8.46 22.98
C ALA A 42 12.74 9.91 23.36
N ALA A 43 12.27 10.89 22.57
CA ALA A 43 12.43 12.30 22.88
C ALA A 43 11.71 12.68 24.18
N LEU A 44 10.47 12.22 24.37
CA LEU A 44 9.72 12.46 25.59
C LEU A 44 10.44 11.89 26.81
N VAL A 45 10.84 10.61 26.77
CA VAL A 45 11.52 9.96 27.91
C VAL A 45 12.88 10.58 28.20
N LYS A 46 13.66 10.95 27.16
CA LYS A 46 15.03 11.46 27.34
C LYS A 46 15.08 12.92 27.78
N PHE A 47 14.11 13.74 27.37
CA PHE A 47 14.16 15.18 27.57
C PHE A 47 13.12 15.71 28.57
N HIS A 48 12.35 14.84 29.25
CA HIS A 48 11.30 15.27 30.19
C HIS A 48 11.78 16.07 31.42
N ALA A 49 13.03 15.93 31.85
CA ALA A 49 13.52 16.44 33.14
C ALA A 49 14.59 17.54 33.02
N ARG A 50 14.66 18.26 31.88
CA ARG A 50 15.64 19.33 31.68
C ARG A 50 15.05 20.69 32.05
N GLU A 51 15.64 21.35 33.05
CA GLU A 51 15.29 22.72 33.47
C GLU A 51 15.95 23.81 32.59
N GLU A 52 17.02 23.45 31.87
CA GLU A 52 17.74 24.37 30.98
C GLU A 52 17.08 24.48 29.60
N GLN A 53 16.97 25.70 29.10
CA GLN A 53 16.40 25.98 27.79
C GLN A 53 17.39 25.56 26.68
N PRO A 54 16.99 24.70 25.73
CA PRO A 54 17.90 24.22 24.69
C PRO A 54 18.32 25.36 23.77
N ALA A 55 19.56 25.30 23.28
CA ALA A 55 20.04 26.23 22.26
C ALA A 55 19.16 26.15 21.01
N GLN A 56 18.74 27.31 20.49
CA GLN A 56 17.89 27.40 19.30
C GLN A 56 18.68 27.01 18.04
N ASP A 57 18.51 25.77 17.60
CA ASP A 57 18.96 25.31 16.28
C ASP A 57 17.83 25.58 15.27
N PHE A 58 18.04 26.52 14.36
CA PHE A 58 17.09 26.86 13.29
C PHE A 58 16.92 25.76 12.22
N GLY A 59 17.57 24.62 12.40
CA GLY A 59 17.53 23.53 11.45
C GLY A 59 18.66 23.63 10.43
N SER A 60 18.79 22.57 9.65
CA SER A 60 19.75 22.51 8.55
C SER A 60 19.03 22.10 7.30
N HIS A 61 19.24 22.85 6.23
CA HIS A 61 18.73 22.52 4.90
C HIS A 61 19.06 21.06 4.49
N LYS A 62 20.22 20.54 4.91
CA LYS A 62 20.62 19.14 4.66
C LYS A 62 19.74 18.14 5.42
N LYS A 63 19.43 18.42 6.69
CA LYS A 63 18.53 17.61 7.51
C LYS A 63 17.13 17.59 6.89
N GLU A 64 16.69 18.76 6.41
CA GLU A 64 15.40 18.92 5.75
C GLU A 64 15.26 18.07 4.49
N ILE A 65 16.26 18.16 3.60
CA ILE A 65 16.28 17.32 2.39
C ILE A 65 16.31 15.83 2.75
N ALA A 66 17.13 15.44 3.73
CA ALA A 66 17.29 14.03 4.08
C ALA A 66 15.96 13.38 4.50
N TRP A 67 15.14 14.08 5.31
CA TRP A 67 13.86 13.52 5.72
C TRP A 67 12.79 13.60 4.63
N MET A 68 12.88 14.53 3.66
CA MET A 68 11.93 14.61 2.53
C MET A 68 12.19 13.52 1.47
N VAL A 69 13.45 13.15 1.25
CA VAL A 69 13.82 12.13 0.26
C VAL A 69 13.21 10.77 0.59
N GLY A 70 13.17 10.38 1.86
CA GLY A 70 12.58 9.10 2.30
C GLY A 70 11.11 8.93 1.87
N PRO A 71 10.19 9.83 2.29
CA PRO A 71 8.79 9.82 1.88
C PRO A 71 8.59 9.84 0.36
N VAL A 72 9.37 10.64 -0.37
CA VAL A 72 9.28 10.72 -1.84
C VAL A 72 9.59 9.37 -2.48
N ILE A 73 10.67 8.70 -2.07
CA ILE A 73 11.04 7.38 -2.60
C ILE A 73 9.95 6.35 -2.30
N ILE A 74 9.39 6.36 -1.09
CA ILE A 74 8.32 5.43 -0.69
C ILE A 74 7.09 5.60 -1.58
N VAL A 75 6.65 6.84 -1.82
CA VAL A 75 5.48 7.12 -2.67
C VAL A 75 5.73 6.71 -4.12
N LEU A 76 6.91 7.04 -4.68
CA LEU A 76 7.27 6.65 -6.04
C LEU A 76 7.28 5.13 -6.21
N TRP A 77 7.80 4.40 -5.22
CA TRP A 77 7.83 2.94 -5.22
C TRP A 77 6.42 2.33 -5.22
N ILE A 78 5.56 2.75 -4.28
CA ILE A 78 4.17 2.27 -4.20
C ILE A 78 3.41 2.62 -5.49
N GLY A 79 3.59 3.85 -5.99
CA GLY A 79 2.98 4.31 -7.23
C GLY A 79 3.38 3.46 -8.44
N ALA A 80 4.66 3.07 -8.55
CA ALA A 80 5.14 2.22 -9.64
C ALA A 80 4.48 0.82 -9.61
N ILE A 81 4.38 0.20 -8.44
CA ILE A 81 3.75 -1.13 -8.29
C ILE A 81 2.25 -1.03 -8.59
N SER A 82 1.58 -0.01 -8.06
CA SER A 82 0.16 0.24 -8.34
C SER A 82 -0.10 0.47 -9.84
N ALA A 83 0.73 1.29 -10.50
CA ALA A 83 0.62 1.52 -11.94
C ALA A 83 0.83 0.23 -12.73
N LYS A 84 1.83 -0.58 -12.37
CA LYS A 84 2.05 -1.90 -12.97
C LYS A 84 0.82 -2.78 -12.84
N LEU A 85 0.19 -2.83 -11.66
CA LEU A 85 -1.02 -3.61 -11.47
C LEU A 85 -2.12 -3.13 -12.42
N VAL A 86 -2.46 -1.84 -12.38
CA VAL A 86 -3.51 -1.26 -13.25
C VAL A 86 -3.26 -1.53 -14.73
N LEU A 87 -2.02 -1.37 -15.19
CA LEU A 87 -1.64 -1.64 -16.58
C LEU A 87 -1.73 -3.14 -16.93
N THR A 88 -1.47 -4.03 -15.97
CA THR A 88 -1.60 -5.49 -16.17
C THR A 88 -3.08 -5.88 -16.25
N LEU A 89 -3.94 -5.30 -15.41
CA LEU A 89 -5.38 -5.62 -15.37
C LEU A 89 -6.14 -5.04 -16.56
N ASN A 90 -5.74 -3.85 -17.02
CA ASN A 90 -6.35 -3.18 -18.17
C ASN A 90 -5.78 -3.66 -19.51
N ALA A 91 -4.65 -4.38 -19.52
CA ALA A 91 -4.20 -5.06 -20.74
C ALA A 91 -5.32 -5.99 -21.16
N ALA A 92 -5.82 -5.82 -22.41
CA ALA A 92 -6.93 -6.62 -22.93
C ALA A 92 -6.70 -8.08 -22.53
N PRO A 93 -7.71 -8.76 -21.94
CA PRO A 93 -7.55 -10.16 -21.60
C PRO A 93 -6.99 -10.86 -22.83
N PRO A 94 -6.01 -11.77 -22.71
CA PRO A 94 -5.66 -12.61 -23.85
C PRO A 94 -6.99 -13.11 -24.35
N MET A 95 -7.38 -12.70 -25.57
CA MET A 95 -8.63 -13.16 -26.15
C MET A 95 -8.52 -14.66 -25.97
N TYR A 96 -9.38 -15.25 -25.13
CA TYR A 96 -9.38 -16.69 -24.91
C TYR A 96 -9.36 -17.25 -26.31
N SER A 97 -8.22 -17.79 -26.73
CA SER A 97 -7.95 -18.01 -28.14
C SER A 97 -9.08 -18.90 -28.57
N ALA A 98 -9.91 -18.40 -29.49
CA ALA A 98 -11.02 -19.13 -30.06
C ALA A 98 -10.45 -20.23 -30.97
N SER A 99 -9.74 -21.17 -30.36
CA SER A 99 -9.15 -22.35 -30.95
C SER A 99 -9.47 -23.52 -30.02
N GLU A 100 -10.64 -24.08 -30.30
CA GLU A 100 -10.83 -25.51 -30.58
C GLU A 100 -11.31 -26.49 -29.51
N GLU A 101 -11.54 -26.10 -28.25
CA GLU A 101 -12.44 -26.87 -27.38
C GLU A 101 -13.23 -25.94 -26.47
N ALA A 102 -14.39 -25.50 -26.97
CA ALA A 102 -15.44 -24.92 -26.15
C ALA A 102 -15.82 -25.95 -25.08
N SER A 103 -15.15 -25.86 -23.93
CA SER A 103 -15.49 -26.60 -22.74
C SER A 103 -16.89 -26.13 -22.33
N ASP A 104 -17.83 -27.08 -22.37
CA ASP A 104 -19.28 -27.01 -22.13
C ASP A 104 -19.71 -26.42 -20.76
N ASP A 105 -18.80 -25.76 -20.03
CA ASP A 105 -18.97 -25.34 -18.63
C ASP A 105 -18.82 -23.82 -18.42
N THR A 106 -18.78 -23.04 -19.50
CA THR A 106 -18.70 -21.57 -19.40
C THR A 106 -20.11 -20.98 -19.35
N VAL A 107 -20.59 -20.67 -18.13
CA VAL A 107 -21.90 -20.06 -17.91
C VAL A 107 -21.85 -18.56 -18.22
N ASP A 108 -22.64 -18.12 -19.19
CA ASP A 108 -22.87 -16.70 -19.44
C ASP A 108 -23.89 -16.14 -18.44
N LEU A 109 -23.55 -15.03 -17.78
CA LEU A 109 -24.32 -14.48 -16.65
C LEU A 109 -24.53 -12.99 -16.86
N ILE A 110 -25.73 -12.61 -17.30
CA ILE A 110 -26.10 -11.22 -17.55
C ILE A 110 -26.59 -10.60 -16.25
N VAL A 111 -25.81 -9.66 -15.71
CA VAL A 111 -26.20 -8.88 -14.53
C VAL A 111 -26.76 -7.53 -15.00
N THR A 112 -28.06 -7.32 -14.81
CA THR A 112 -28.70 -6.01 -15.06
C THR A 112 -28.82 -5.24 -13.74
N GLY A 113 -28.07 -4.15 -13.61
CA GLY A 113 -28.26 -3.22 -12.50
C GLY A 113 -29.55 -2.40 -12.71
N HIS A 114 -30.54 -2.56 -11.83
CA HIS A 114 -31.72 -1.69 -11.78
C HIS A 114 -31.49 -0.59 -10.73
N GLN A 115 -32.05 0.60 -10.95
CA GLN A 115 -31.99 1.73 -10.01
C GLN A 115 -33.09 1.65 -8.95
#